data_AF-A0A212FAF1-F1
#
_entry.id   AF-A0A212FAF1-F1
#
_cell.length_a   1.000
_cell.length_b   1.000
_cell.length_c   1.000
_cell.angle_alpha   90.00
_cell.angle_beta   90.00
_cell.angle_gamma   90.00
#
_symmetry.space_group_name_H-M   'P 1'
#
loop_
_entity.id
_entity.type
_entity.pdbx_description
1 polymer ?
#
loop_
_entity_poly.entity_id
_entity_poly.type
_entity_poly.pdbx_seq_one_letter_code
_entity_poly.pdbx_strand_id
1 'polypeptide(L)'
;MMAKIGKKQPPKLIFTDCSGLEVFDVPTFRRENNMIYPINVGRNVARNASRTNYFIVSDIELVPSNGLAPKFLAMLRKLMGDKKRDEGCIFSKTVFVVPLFEVERGVDIPRDKETLVRLINENRAKYFHQKICAHCQRFPGLQSWLLRPSPPVVEPMLIARREYPYHRWEPLYFGTQNEPWYNEVLSWEGKQDKMAQMLEMCLRDYRMVVLDGAFLCHAASPRNTTGRNRAQRINHRRYQNAVSAFKLKYPNRPKCKMMYGC
;
A
#
# COMPACT_ATOMS: atom_id res chain seq x y z
N MET A 1 29.05 -34.74 10.65
CA MET A 1 29.42 -33.31 10.52
C MET A 1 28.40 -32.62 9.61
N MET A 2 27.54 -31.76 10.15
CA MET A 2 26.61 -30.98 9.32
C MET A 2 27.33 -29.75 8.76
N ALA A 3 27.42 -29.66 7.43
CA ALA A 3 28.02 -28.52 6.74
C ALA A 3 27.22 -27.25 7.03
N LYS A 4 27.86 -26.24 7.63
CA LYS A 4 27.30 -24.90 7.80
C LYS A 4 27.12 -24.27 6.42
N ILE A 5 25.88 -24.21 5.93
CA ILE A 5 25.54 -23.42 4.75
C ILE A 5 25.77 -21.95 5.11
N GLY A 6 26.80 -21.34 4.50
CA GLY A 6 27.10 -19.93 4.68
C GLY A 6 25.88 -19.08 4.32
N LYS A 7 25.57 -18.08 5.16
CA LYS A 7 24.48 -17.13 4.90
C LYS A 7 24.77 -16.42 3.58
N LYS A 8 24.10 -16.82 2.49
CA LYS A 8 24.12 -16.07 1.23
C LYS A 8 23.60 -14.67 1.53
N GLN A 9 24.46 -13.66 1.41
CA GLN A 9 24.01 -12.28 1.47
C GLN A 9 23.02 -12.05 0.32
N PRO A 10 21.84 -11.47 0.58
CA PRO A 10 20.91 -11.16 -0.48
C PRO A 10 21.57 -10.18 -1.48
N PRO A 11 21.31 -10.32 -2.79
CA PRO A 11 21.87 -9.41 -3.78
C PRO A 11 21.43 -7.98 -3.46
N LYS A 12 22.37 -7.03 -3.58
CA LYS A 12 22.06 -5.61 -3.48
C LYS A 12 21.39 -5.17 -4.79
N LEU A 13 20.06 -5.25 -4.83
CA LEU A 13 19.28 -4.74 -5.95
C LEU A 13 19.27 -3.21 -5.90
N ILE A 14 19.84 -2.58 -6.93
CA ILE A 14 19.81 -1.12 -7.12
C ILE A 14 19.01 -0.87 -8.39
N PHE A 15 17.88 -0.17 -8.24
CA PHE A 15 17.09 0.32 -9.37
C PHE A 15 17.50 1.79 -9.56
N THR A 16 18.35 2.06 -10.54
CA THR A 16 18.85 3.42 -10.82
C THR A 16 17.77 4.27 -11.48
N ASP A 17 17.05 3.68 -12.45
CA ASP A 17 16.03 4.35 -13.24
C ASP A 17 14.75 3.52 -13.35
N CYS A 18 13.76 4.10 -14.02
CA CYS A 18 12.49 3.46 -14.33
C CYS A 18 12.51 2.79 -15.72
N SER A 19 13.67 2.45 -16.27
CA SER A 19 13.76 1.97 -17.65
C SER A 19 13.22 0.55 -17.79
N GLY A 20 13.34 -0.29 -16.75
CA GLY A 20 12.94 -1.70 -16.78
C GLY A 20 13.58 -2.48 -17.95
N LEU A 21 13.39 -3.80 -18.01
CA LEU A 21 13.73 -4.56 -19.22
C LEU A 21 12.60 -4.40 -20.24
N GLU A 22 12.95 -4.16 -21.51
CA GLU A 22 11.97 -3.89 -22.58
C GLU A 22 11.08 -5.11 -22.89
N VAL A 23 11.59 -6.32 -22.65
CA VAL A 23 10.86 -7.58 -22.84
C VAL A 23 11.21 -8.53 -21.69
N PHE A 24 10.18 -8.97 -20.96
CA PHE A 24 10.25 -10.11 -20.06
C PHE A 24 9.39 -11.23 -20.67
N ASP A 25 9.99 -12.06 -21.52
CA ASP A 25 9.37 -13.32 -21.96
C ASP A 25 10.02 -14.49 -21.23
N VAL A 26 9.96 -14.44 -19.89
CA VAL A 26 10.38 -15.57 -19.06
C VAL A 26 9.18 -16.49 -18.88
N PRO A 27 9.21 -17.73 -19.40
CA PRO A 27 8.18 -18.71 -19.10
C PRO A 27 8.18 -18.95 -17.59
N THR A 28 7.03 -18.76 -16.96
CA THR A 28 6.85 -19.04 -15.53
C THR A 28 5.84 -20.16 -15.38
N PHE A 29 6.01 -21.00 -14.37
CA PHE A 29 5.05 -22.05 -14.04
C PHE A 29 3.61 -21.51 -13.96
N ARG A 30 3.44 -20.30 -13.40
CA ARG A 30 2.16 -19.59 -13.34
C ARG A 30 1.57 -19.33 -14.72
N ARG A 31 2.38 -18.85 -15.68
CA ARG A 31 1.95 -18.54 -17.06
C ARG A 31 1.61 -19.82 -17.81
N GLU A 32 2.45 -20.86 -17.71
CA GLU A 32 2.26 -22.15 -18.37
C GLU A 32 0.97 -22.86 -17.91
N ASN A 33 0.63 -22.73 -16.62
CA ASN A 33 -0.54 -23.37 -16.03
C ASN A 33 -1.76 -22.43 -15.91
N ASN A 34 -1.75 -21.24 -16.53
CA ASN A 34 -2.84 -20.26 -16.47
C ASN A 34 -3.33 -19.95 -15.03
N MET A 35 -2.40 -19.88 -14.07
CA MET A 35 -2.72 -19.72 -12.65
C MET A 35 -2.98 -18.25 -12.29
N ILE A 36 -4.00 -18.03 -11.46
CA ILE A 36 -4.30 -16.74 -10.84
C ILE A 36 -3.29 -16.46 -9.72
N TYR A 37 -2.75 -15.25 -9.64
CA TYR A 37 -1.84 -14.87 -8.57
C TYR A 37 -2.59 -14.67 -7.24
N PRO A 38 -2.29 -15.50 -6.20
CA PRO A 38 -3.00 -15.45 -4.92
C PRO A 38 -2.41 -14.36 -4.02
N ILE A 39 -2.50 -13.10 -4.45
CA ILE A 39 -1.81 -11.97 -3.81
C ILE A 39 -2.14 -11.85 -2.32
N ASN A 40 -3.41 -12.00 -1.94
CA ASN A 40 -3.85 -11.83 -0.56
C ASN A 40 -3.42 -12.99 0.34
N VAL A 41 -3.31 -14.21 -0.20
CA VAL A 41 -2.69 -15.35 0.52
C VAL A 41 -1.22 -15.02 0.78
N GLY A 42 -0.49 -14.57 -0.23
CA GLY A 42 0.92 -14.19 -0.07
C GLY A 42 1.12 -13.09 0.98
N ARG A 43 0.26 -12.07 0.99
CA ARG A 43 0.27 -11.00 1.99
C ARG A 43 0.00 -11.54 3.40
N ASN A 44 -0.98 -12.43 3.56
CA ASN A 44 -1.31 -13.02 4.85
C ASN A 44 -0.20 -13.94 5.37
N VAL A 45 0.40 -14.77 4.51
CA VAL A 45 1.56 -15.61 4.86
C VAL A 45 2.74 -14.76 5.31
N ALA A 46 3.08 -13.72 4.54
CA ALA A 46 4.19 -12.82 4.89
C ALA A 46 3.92 -12.08 6.20
N ARG A 47 2.69 -11.61 6.41
CA ARG A 47 2.26 -10.99 7.67
C ARG A 47 2.39 -11.98 8.83
N ASN A 48 1.89 -13.20 8.71
CA ASN A 48 1.94 -14.21 9.76
C ASN A 48 3.39 -14.59 10.14
N ALA A 49 4.30 -14.59 9.17
CA ALA A 49 5.71 -14.86 9.39
C ALA A 49 6.50 -13.65 9.94
N SER A 50 5.89 -12.45 10.00
CA SER A 50 6.56 -11.24 10.48
C SER A 50 6.86 -11.32 11.97
N ARG A 51 8.13 -11.07 12.32
CA ARG A 51 8.62 -11.05 13.71
C ARG A 51 8.63 -9.64 14.32
N THR A 52 8.21 -8.63 13.57
CA THR A 52 8.23 -7.23 14.00
C THR A 52 6.84 -6.73 14.39
N ASN A 53 6.79 -5.84 15.40
CA ASN A 53 5.53 -5.25 15.86
C ASN A 53 4.85 -4.38 14.80
N TYR A 54 5.65 -3.76 13.93
CA TYR A 54 5.18 -2.96 12.81
C TYR A 54 5.75 -3.49 11.50
N PHE A 55 4.93 -3.48 10.46
CA PHE A 55 5.32 -3.84 9.10
C PHE A 55 4.46 -3.08 8.09
N ILE A 56 4.95 -3.01 6.85
CA ILE A 56 4.21 -2.52 5.69
C ILE A 56 4.14 -3.62 4.65
N VAL A 57 2.95 -3.84 4.09
CA VAL A 57 2.74 -4.76 2.97
C VAL A 57 2.83 -3.93 1.70
N SER A 58 3.87 -4.17 0.89
CA SER A 58 4.14 -3.40 -0.33
C SER A 58 4.32 -4.32 -1.52
N ASP A 59 3.89 -3.85 -2.68
CA ASP A 59 4.20 -4.51 -3.96
C ASP A 59 5.68 -4.30 -4.27
N ILE A 60 6.33 -5.28 -4.92
CA ILE A 60 7.79 -5.31 -5.11
C ILE A 60 8.33 -4.13 -5.94
N GLU A 61 7.47 -3.58 -6.79
CA GLU A 61 7.74 -2.45 -7.69
C GLU A 61 7.65 -1.08 -7.00
N LEU A 62 7.24 -1.04 -5.72
CA LEU A 62 7.14 0.19 -4.93
C LEU A 62 8.41 0.40 -4.11
N VAL A 63 9.17 1.41 -4.53
CA VAL A 63 10.47 1.74 -3.96
C VAL A 63 10.33 2.81 -2.87
N PRO A 64 10.82 2.58 -1.64
CA PRO A 64 10.60 3.50 -0.52
C PRO A 64 11.56 4.69 -0.53
N SER A 65 11.11 5.85 -0.07
CA SER A 65 11.97 7.01 0.19
C SER A 65 13.13 6.68 1.15
N ASN A 66 14.19 7.50 1.13
CA ASN A 66 15.40 7.25 1.89
C ASN A 66 15.16 7.18 3.40
N GLY A 67 15.55 6.03 3.98
CA GLY A 67 15.43 5.77 5.41
C GLY A 67 14.00 5.60 5.91
N LEU A 68 13.04 5.23 5.05
CA LEU A 68 11.62 5.10 5.43
C LEU A 68 11.41 4.32 6.74
N ALA A 69 11.93 3.09 6.82
CA ALA A 69 11.78 2.25 8.01
C ALA A 69 12.46 2.83 9.28
N PRO A 70 13.75 3.20 9.28
CA PRO A 70 14.38 3.77 10.47
C PRO A 70 13.76 5.11 10.88
N LYS A 71 13.41 5.99 9.93
CA LYS A 71 12.74 7.27 10.24
C LYS A 71 11.34 7.08 10.81
N PHE A 72 10.57 6.10 10.29
CA PHE A 72 9.28 5.73 10.87
C PHE A 72 9.42 5.24 12.31
N LEU A 73 10.40 4.38 12.60
CA LEU A 73 10.65 3.91 13.98
C LEU A 73 11.08 5.06 14.91
N ALA A 74 11.87 6.02 14.42
CA ALA A 74 12.24 7.20 15.19
C ALA A 74 11.01 8.08 15.50
N MET A 75 10.14 8.32 14.51
CA MET A 75 8.87 9.01 14.69
C MET A 75 7.99 8.30 15.74
N LEU A 76 7.82 6.98 15.64
CA LEU A 76 7.04 6.21 16.60
C LEU A 76 7.58 6.33 18.02
N ARG A 77 8.91 6.21 18.22
CA ARG A 77 9.53 6.38 19.54
C ARG A 77 9.23 7.77 20.11
N LYS A 78 9.35 8.82 19.30
CA LYS A 78 9.02 10.19 19.71
C LYS A 78 7.54 10.33 20.12
N LEU A 79 6.62 9.72 19.36
CA LEU A 79 5.18 9.78 19.66
C LEU A 79 4.77 8.96 20.89
N MET A 80 5.47 7.87 21.20
CA MET A 80 5.24 7.08 22.40
C MET A 80 5.78 7.79 23.67
N GLY A 81 6.81 8.62 23.53
CA GLY A 81 7.50 9.23 24.67
C GLY A 81 8.07 8.17 25.61
N ASP A 82 7.95 8.41 26.92
CA ASP A 82 8.41 7.49 27.97
C ASP A 82 7.45 6.31 28.22
N LYS A 83 6.28 6.29 27.57
CA LYS A 83 5.32 5.18 27.69
C LYS A 83 5.91 3.93 27.03
N LYS A 84 5.95 2.83 27.79
CA LYS A 84 6.53 1.56 27.33
C LYS A 84 5.79 1.03 26.11
N ARG A 85 6.50 0.29 25.25
CA ARG A 85 5.91 -0.51 24.16
C ARG A 85 4.84 -1.49 24.65
N ASP A 86 4.88 -1.86 25.93
CA ASP A 86 3.98 -2.83 26.56
C ASP A 86 2.62 -2.25 26.97
N GLU A 87 2.45 -0.92 26.95
CA GLU A 87 1.14 -0.29 27.00
C GLU A 87 0.45 -0.50 25.63
N GLY A 88 -0.14 -1.69 25.43
CA GLY A 88 -0.67 -2.21 24.17
C GLY A 88 -1.80 -1.41 23.49
N CYS A 89 -2.02 -0.16 23.89
CA CYS A 89 -3.15 0.67 23.48
C CYS A 89 -2.77 2.04 22.86
N ILE A 90 -1.49 2.45 22.83
CA ILE A 90 -1.11 3.83 22.45
C ILE A 90 -1.67 4.23 21.07
N PHE A 91 -1.62 3.33 20.09
CA PHE A 91 -2.14 3.55 18.74
C PHE A 91 -3.27 2.58 18.38
N SER A 92 -4.14 2.25 19.34
CA SER A 92 -5.29 1.37 19.08
C SER A 92 -6.08 1.84 17.86
N LYS A 93 -6.41 0.89 16.97
CA LYS A 93 -7.12 1.12 15.70
C LYS A 93 -6.54 2.26 14.86
N THR A 94 -5.21 2.35 14.79
CA THR A 94 -4.52 3.43 14.07
C THR A 94 -3.43 2.84 13.19
N VAL A 95 -3.41 3.22 11.92
CA VAL A 95 -2.37 2.85 10.96
C VAL A 95 -1.70 4.09 10.39
N PHE A 96 -0.45 3.95 9.95
CA PHE A 96 0.35 5.06 9.42
C PHE A 96 0.53 4.91 7.91
N VAL A 97 -0.22 5.70 7.16
CA VAL A 97 -0.26 5.65 5.70
C VAL A 97 0.98 6.27 5.08
N VAL A 98 1.57 5.54 4.14
CA VAL A 98 2.68 6.00 3.30
C VAL A 98 2.09 6.45 1.94
N PRO A 99 2.19 7.75 1.60
CA PRO A 99 1.83 8.26 0.27
C PRO A 99 2.48 7.49 -0.88
N LEU A 100 1.72 7.28 -1.96
CA LEU A 100 2.17 6.54 -3.14
C LEU A 100 2.24 7.45 -4.37
N PHE A 101 3.34 7.35 -5.11
CA PHE A 101 3.58 8.10 -6.33
C PHE A 101 4.06 7.20 -7.46
N GLU A 102 3.94 7.69 -8.69
CA GLU A 102 4.55 7.08 -9.87
C GLU A 102 5.31 8.14 -10.67
N VAL A 103 6.46 7.74 -11.21
CA VAL A 103 7.31 8.56 -12.07
C VAL A 103 7.31 8.00 -13.48
N GLU A 104 7.58 8.85 -14.45
CA GLU A 104 7.71 8.49 -15.86
C GLU A 104 8.82 7.43 -16.09
N ARG A 105 8.65 6.60 -17.13
CA ARG A 105 9.64 5.59 -17.53
C ARG A 105 10.98 6.27 -17.86
N GLY A 106 12.09 5.66 -17.44
CA GLY A 106 13.43 6.20 -17.65
C GLY A 106 13.81 7.39 -16.76
N VAL A 107 12.92 7.81 -15.85
CA VAL A 107 13.25 8.80 -14.82
C VAL A 107 13.81 8.10 -13.59
N ASP A 108 14.83 8.69 -12.96
CA ASP A 108 15.36 8.20 -11.70
C ASP A 108 14.28 8.20 -10.61
N ILE A 109 14.23 7.13 -9.81
CA ILE A 109 13.25 7.04 -8.74
C ILE A 109 13.62 8.04 -7.64
N PRO A 110 12.76 9.05 -7.35
CA PRO A 110 13.05 10.05 -6.34
C PRO A 110 13.17 9.38 -4.97
N ARG A 111 14.22 9.76 -4.24
CA ARG A 111 14.54 9.19 -2.93
C ARG A 111 14.18 10.12 -1.77
N ASP A 112 13.85 11.37 -2.08
CA ASP A 112 13.45 12.42 -1.16
C ASP A 112 12.25 13.21 -1.73
N LYS A 113 11.55 13.93 -0.85
CA LYS A 113 10.29 14.60 -1.20
C LYS A 113 10.52 15.81 -2.09
N GLU A 114 11.63 16.52 -1.93
CA GLU A 114 11.96 17.70 -2.73
C GLU A 114 12.14 17.33 -4.21
N THR A 115 12.93 16.29 -4.48
CA THR A 115 13.10 15.74 -5.83
C THR A 115 11.78 15.26 -6.42
N LEU A 116 10.95 14.56 -5.63
CA LEU A 116 9.63 14.10 -6.07
C LEU A 116 8.71 15.29 -6.44
N VAL A 117 8.64 16.32 -5.60
CA VAL A 117 7.79 17.50 -5.85
C VAL A 117 8.27 18.25 -7.09
N ARG A 118 9.59 18.38 -7.30
CA ARG A 118 10.15 18.92 -8.54
C ARG A 118 9.66 18.14 -9.77
N LEU A 119 9.75 16.81 -9.74
CA LEU A 119 9.27 15.96 -10.84
C LEU A 119 7.75 16.09 -11.07
N ILE A 120 6.96 16.30 -10.01
CA ILE A 120 5.52 16.55 -10.14
C ILE A 120 5.27 17.89 -10.84
N ASN A 121 6.00 18.95 -10.49
CA ASN A 121 5.88 20.26 -11.12
C ASN A 121 6.32 20.24 -12.60
N GLU A 122 7.28 19.38 -12.94
CA GLU A 122 7.70 19.11 -14.32
C GLU A 122 6.72 18.20 -15.09
N ASN A 123 5.62 17.75 -14.49
CA ASN A 123 4.66 16.77 -15.04
C ASN A 123 5.27 15.38 -15.34
N ARG A 124 6.40 15.05 -14.71
CA ARG A 124 7.13 13.77 -14.85
C ARG A 124 6.86 12.79 -13.71
N ALA A 125 6.13 13.21 -12.69
CA ALA A 125 5.64 12.37 -11.62
C ALA A 125 4.22 12.76 -11.22
N LYS A 126 3.52 11.85 -10.55
CA LYS A 126 2.18 12.10 -10.02
C LYS A 126 1.80 11.09 -8.94
N TYR A 127 0.66 11.28 -8.28
CA TYR A 127 0.21 10.28 -7.31
C TYR A 127 -0.17 8.97 -8.01
N PHE A 128 0.11 7.86 -7.34
CA PHE A 128 0.01 6.51 -7.90
C PHE A 128 -1.38 6.24 -8.48
N HIS A 129 -1.45 5.59 -9.65
CA HIS A 129 -2.69 5.24 -10.32
C HIS A 129 -3.64 6.42 -10.64
N GLN A 130 -3.17 7.68 -10.69
CA GLN A 130 -4.01 8.83 -11.03
C GLN A 130 -4.80 8.62 -12.34
N LYS A 131 -4.17 8.04 -13.37
CA LYS A 131 -4.81 7.77 -14.68
C LYS A 131 -5.62 6.47 -14.74
N ILE A 132 -5.51 5.59 -13.74
CA ILE A 132 -6.16 4.27 -13.71
C ILE A 132 -7.40 4.28 -12.80
N CYS A 133 -7.24 4.83 -11.60
CA CYS A 133 -8.33 5.09 -10.67
C CYS A 133 -7.98 6.30 -9.81
N ALA A 134 -8.40 7.48 -10.28
CA ALA A 134 -8.08 8.76 -9.65
C ALA A 134 -8.46 8.84 -8.16
N HIS A 135 -9.49 8.09 -7.72
CA HIS A 135 -9.96 8.08 -6.34
C HIS A 135 -9.38 6.96 -5.46
N CYS A 136 -8.81 5.90 -6.06
CA CYS A 136 -8.38 4.72 -5.30
C CYS A 136 -7.12 4.98 -4.47
N GLN A 137 -6.24 5.87 -4.94
CA GLN A 137 -4.93 6.12 -4.33
C GLN A 137 -4.70 7.58 -3.96
N ARG A 138 -5.62 8.48 -4.33
CA ARG A 138 -5.61 9.87 -3.87
C ARG A 138 -5.89 9.91 -2.38
N PHE A 139 -4.88 10.31 -1.61
CA PHE A 139 -5.00 10.43 -0.16
C PHE A 139 -5.56 11.81 0.26
N PRO A 140 -6.27 11.89 1.39
CA PRO A 140 -6.67 13.17 1.97
C PRO A 140 -5.46 14.06 2.23
N GLY A 141 -5.56 15.33 1.86
CA GLY A 141 -4.48 16.31 2.05
C GLY A 141 -3.34 16.24 1.04
N LEU A 142 -3.51 15.57 -0.11
CA LEU A 142 -2.48 15.52 -1.17
C LEU A 142 -1.90 16.89 -1.53
N GLN A 143 -2.73 17.91 -1.74
CA GLN A 143 -2.26 19.25 -2.10
C GLN A 143 -1.42 19.87 -0.97
N SER A 144 -1.89 19.78 0.28
CA SER A 144 -1.14 20.23 1.45
C SER A 144 0.19 19.49 1.59
N TRP A 145 0.22 18.19 1.32
CA TRP A 145 1.44 17.40 1.34
C TRP A 145 2.46 17.89 0.32
N LEU A 146 2.03 18.18 -0.91
CA LEU A 146 2.89 18.69 -1.99
C LEU A 146 3.42 20.10 -1.70
N LEU A 147 2.62 20.95 -1.06
CA LEU A 147 2.99 22.34 -0.76
C LEU A 147 3.85 22.48 0.50
N ARG A 148 3.82 21.50 1.42
CA ARG A 148 4.66 21.52 2.62
C ARG A 148 6.13 21.31 2.25
N PRO A 149 7.07 22.08 2.85
CA PRO A 149 8.50 21.82 2.72
C PRO A 149 8.85 20.36 3.04
N SER A 150 9.93 19.85 2.46
CA SER A 150 10.41 18.49 2.77
C SER A 150 10.91 18.43 4.21
N PRO A 151 10.26 17.66 5.11
CA PRO A 151 10.76 17.54 6.47
C PRO A 151 12.03 16.67 6.50
N PRO A 152 12.98 16.95 7.40
CA PRO A 152 14.20 16.12 7.54
C PRO A 152 13.88 14.73 8.12
N VAL A 153 12.73 14.59 8.79
CA VAL A 153 12.25 13.38 9.46
C VAL A 153 10.87 12.98 8.93
N VAL A 154 10.46 11.75 9.20
CA VAL A 154 9.08 11.32 8.97
C VAL A 154 8.21 11.85 10.11
N GLU A 155 7.07 12.44 9.78
CA GLU A 155 6.14 13.01 10.77
C GLU A 155 4.67 12.74 10.41
N PRO A 156 3.75 12.72 11.40
CA PRO A 156 2.32 12.72 11.13
C PRO A 156 1.89 14.05 10.49
N MET A 157 1.25 14.01 9.32
CA MET A 157 0.71 15.21 8.67
C MET A 157 -0.75 15.44 9.06
N LEU A 158 -1.59 14.42 8.89
CA LEU A 158 -3.02 14.51 9.20
C LEU A 158 -3.59 13.15 9.58
N ILE A 159 -4.74 13.18 10.24
CA ILE A 159 -5.54 12.00 10.55
C ILE A 159 -6.74 11.97 9.61
N ALA A 160 -6.84 10.88 8.85
CA ALA A 160 -7.92 10.61 7.92
C ALA A 160 -8.73 9.38 8.35
N ARG A 161 -9.88 9.22 7.70
CA ARG A 161 -10.70 8.00 7.74
C ARG A 161 -11.10 7.63 6.32
N ARG A 162 -11.31 6.33 6.07
CA ARG A 162 -11.84 5.84 4.79
C ARG A 162 -13.36 6.02 4.69
N GLU A 163 -13.81 7.25 4.88
CA GLU A 163 -15.20 7.67 4.78
C GLU A 163 -15.40 8.46 3.47
N TYR A 164 -16.64 8.63 2.99
CA TYR A 164 -16.90 9.48 1.82
C TYR A 164 -16.27 10.88 2.01
N PRO A 165 -15.54 11.43 1.01
CA PRO A 165 -15.40 10.96 -0.37
C PRO A 165 -14.29 9.91 -0.61
N TYR A 166 -13.50 9.55 0.40
CA TYR A 166 -12.37 8.60 0.33
C TYR A 166 -12.73 7.13 0.55
N HIS A 167 -14.01 6.78 0.45
CA HIS A 167 -14.52 5.41 0.64
C HIS A 167 -13.91 4.33 -0.27
N ARG A 168 -13.20 4.70 -1.36
CA ARG A 168 -12.43 3.80 -2.23
C ARG A 168 -10.92 3.85 -2.02
N TRP A 169 -10.44 4.62 -1.05
CA TRP A 169 -9.02 4.84 -0.85
C TRP A 169 -8.32 3.59 -0.28
N GLU A 170 -7.36 3.03 -1.01
CA GLU A 170 -6.59 1.81 -0.67
C GLU A 170 -5.09 2.11 -0.46
N PRO A 171 -4.74 2.89 0.57
CA PRO A 171 -3.34 3.23 0.85
C PRO A 171 -2.53 1.99 1.23
N LEU A 172 -1.20 2.13 1.15
CA LEU A 172 -0.29 1.28 1.91
C LEU A 172 0.03 1.96 3.23
N TYR A 173 0.23 1.15 4.27
CA TYR A 173 0.41 1.66 5.62
C TYR A 173 1.37 0.78 6.42
N PHE A 174 2.04 1.39 7.39
CA PHE A 174 2.58 0.67 8.53
C PHE A 174 1.44 0.31 9.47
N GLY A 175 1.27 -0.97 9.70
CA GLY A 175 0.30 -1.55 10.62
C GLY A 175 0.97 -2.56 11.54
N THR A 176 0.16 -3.36 12.21
CA THR A 176 0.53 -4.35 13.20
C THR A 176 -0.15 -5.70 12.88
N GLN A 177 -0.13 -6.63 13.84
CA GLN A 177 -0.90 -7.86 13.72
C GLN A 177 -2.39 -7.71 14.05
N ASN A 178 -2.88 -6.50 14.34
CA ASN A 178 -4.26 -6.29 14.80
C ASN A 178 -5.25 -5.88 13.69
N GLU A 179 -4.74 -5.43 12.54
CA GLU A 179 -5.54 -5.02 11.40
C GLU A 179 -6.28 -6.23 10.79
N PRO A 180 -7.43 -6.05 10.12
CA PRO A 180 -8.10 -7.15 9.42
C PRO A 180 -7.18 -7.86 8.42
N TRP A 181 -7.37 -9.16 8.24
CA TRP A 181 -6.64 -9.94 7.23
C TRP A 181 -7.09 -9.55 5.82
N TYR A 182 -6.22 -9.74 4.83
CA TYR A 182 -6.64 -9.60 3.44
C TYR A 182 -7.57 -10.76 3.08
N ASN A 183 -8.63 -10.48 2.31
CA ASN A 183 -9.54 -11.53 1.89
C ASN A 183 -8.90 -12.39 0.80
N GLU A 184 -8.52 -13.62 1.16
CA GLU A 184 -7.75 -14.56 0.33
C GLU A 184 -8.47 -15.02 -0.94
N VAL A 185 -9.80 -14.88 -1.01
CA VAL A 185 -10.53 -15.22 -2.24
C VAL A 185 -10.33 -14.18 -3.35
N LEU A 186 -9.85 -12.98 -3.03
CA LEU A 186 -9.61 -11.92 -4.01
C LEU A 186 -8.23 -12.08 -4.64
N SER A 187 -8.17 -11.99 -5.98
CA SER A 187 -6.93 -12.10 -6.73
C SER A 187 -6.43 -10.78 -7.32
N TRP A 188 -5.16 -10.76 -7.71
CA TRP A 188 -4.53 -9.59 -8.33
C TRP A 188 -5.12 -9.29 -9.72
N GLU A 189 -5.36 -10.30 -10.55
CA GLU A 189 -5.94 -10.15 -11.88
C GLU A 189 -7.36 -9.55 -11.83
N GLY A 190 -8.08 -9.83 -10.75
CA GLY A 190 -9.40 -9.31 -10.51
C GLY A 190 -9.44 -7.85 -10.04
N LYS A 191 -8.29 -7.27 -9.64
CA LYS A 191 -8.13 -5.92 -9.09
C LYS A 191 -8.94 -5.69 -7.80
N GLN A 192 -8.76 -4.52 -7.18
CA GLN A 192 -9.52 -4.08 -6.00
C GLN A 192 -9.43 -5.06 -4.81
N ASP A 193 -8.34 -5.81 -4.74
CA ASP A 193 -8.08 -6.87 -3.76
C ASP A 193 -7.83 -6.35 -2.34
N LYS A 194 -7.51 -5.06 -2.18
CA LYS A 194 -7.33 -4.39 -0.88
C LYS A 194 -8.63 -3.75 -0.36
N MET A 195 -9.60 -3.46 -1.23
CA MET A 195 -10.84 -2.73 -0.89
C MET A 195 -11.59 -3.36 0.28
N ALA A 196 -11.68 -4.70 0.32
CA ALA A 196 -12.41 -5.41 1.36
C ALA A 196 -11.79 -5.19 2.76
N GLN A 197 -10.47 -5.35 2.86
CA GLN A 197 -9.74 -5.10 4.12
C GLN A 197 -9.92 -3.64 4.56
N MET A 198 -9.79 -2.71 3.62
CA MET A 198 -9.91 -1.29 3.91
C MET A 198 -11.33 -0.87 4.32
N LEU A 199 -12.37 -1.48 3.73
CA LEU A 199 -13.75 -1.30 4.15
C LEU A 199 -13.95 -1.84 5.58
N GLU A 200 -13.43 -3.03 5.88
CA GLU A 200 -13.49 -3.62 7.23
C GLU A 200 -12.81 -2.71 8.27
N MET A 201 -11.68 -2.09 7.93
CA MET A 201 -11.03 -1.09 8.77
C MET A 201 -11.93 0.13 9.04
N CYS A 202 -12.66 0.64 8.03
CA CYS A 202 -13.62 1.72 8.23
C CYS A 202 -14.74 1.31 9.20
N LEU A 203 -15.33 0.13 8.99
CA LEU A 203 -16.39 -0.41 9.84
C LEU A 203 -15.93 -0.62 11.29
N ARG A 204 -14.63 -0.85 11.51
CA ARG A 204 -14.01 -1.00 12.83
C ARG A 204 -13.52 0.31 13.48
N ASP A 205 -13.75 1.46 12.84
CA ASP A 205 -13.33 2.81 13.29
C ASP A 205 -11.82 3.07 13.28
N TYR A 206 -11.12 2.53 12.29
CA TYR A 206 -9.69 2.81 12.15
C TYR A 206 -9.40 4.26 11.75
N ARG A 207 -8.38 4.83 12.36
CA ARG A 207 -7.76 6.11 12.00
C ARG A 207 -6.56 5.87 11.09
N MET A 208 -6.40 6.70 10.07
CA MET A 208 -5.32 6.61 9.09
C MET A 208 -4.46 7.87 9.17
N VAL A 209 -3.29 7.75 9.78
CA VAL A 209 -2.34 8.86 9.92
C VAL A 209 -1.52 8.96 8.64
N VAL A 210 -1.75 9.99 7.82
CA VAL A 210 -0.95 10.22 6.61
C VAL A 210 0.40 10.80 7.01
N LEU A 211 1.48 10.19 6.54
CA LEU A 211 2.85 10.60 6.86
C LEU A 211 3.37 11.68 5.89
N ASP A 212 4.10 12.66 6.42
CA ASP A 212 5.00 13.56 5.68
C ASP A 212 6.45 13.07 5.80
N GLY A 213 7.28 13.39 4.81
CA GLY A 213 8.68 12.94 4.73
C GLY A 213 8.87 11.46 4.37
N ALA A 214 7.79 10.75 4.08
CA ALA A 214 7.76 9.34 3.69
C ALA A 214 6.90 9.16 2.43
N PHE A 215 7.38 8.36 1.48
CA PHE A 215 6.58 7.91 0.35
C PHE A 215 7.13 6.60 -0.24
N LEU A 216 6.31 5.96 -1.06
CA LEU A 216 6.72 4.90 -1.99
C LEU A 216 6.53 5.40 -3.41
N CYS A 217 7.45 5.04 -4.30
CA CYS A 217 7.41 5.45 -5.69
C CYS A 217 7.51 4.25 -6.63
N HIS A 218 6.70 4.27 -7.68
CA HIS A 218 6.61 3.24 -8.70
C HIS A 218 7.10 3.78 -10.06
N ALA A 219 7.78 2.94 -10.83
CA ALA A 219 8.11 3.20 -12.23
C ALA A 219 6.88 3.03 -13.11
N ALA A 220 6.37 4.06 -13.77
CA ALA A 220 5.17 3.93 -14.61
C ALA A 220 5.39 2.87 -15.72
N SER A 221 4.60 1.80 -15.69
CA SER A 221 4.68 0.74 -16.69
C SER A 221 3.83 1.07 -17.93
N PRO A 222 4.32 0.75 -19.15
CA PRO A 222 3.51 0.75 -20.36
C PRO A 222 2.25 -0.12 -20.22
N ARG A 223 1.16 0.31 -20.87
CA ARG A 223 -0.14 -0.35 -20.79
C ARG A 223 -0.12 -1.68 -21.55
N ASN A 224 -0.46 -2.77 -20.88
CA ASN A 224 -1.05 -3.95 -21.52
C ASN A 224 -2.41 -4.23 -20.88
N THR A 225 -3.43 -3.48 -21.32
CA THR A 225 -4.83 -3.73 -20.95
C THR A 225 -5.48 -4.62 -22.01
N THR A 226 -5.06 -5.88 -22.09
CA THR A 226 -5.77 -6.90 -22.85
C THR A 226 -6.25 -8.01 -21.90
N GLY A 227 -7.51 -8.41 -22.05
CA GLY A 227 -7.99 -9.76 -21.66
C GLY A 227 -8.46 -10.05 -20.23
N ARG A 228 -8.63 -9.07 -19.32
CA ARG A 228 -8.92 -9.39 -17.89
C ARG A 228 -10.39 -9.32 -17.44
N ASN A 229 -11.35 -9.39 -18.35
CA ASN A 229 -12.77 -9.21 -18.01
C ASN A 229 -13.33 -10.31 -17.09
N ARG A 230 -12.92 -11.57 -17.29
CA ARG A 230 -13.42 -12.71 -16.49
C ARG A 230 -12.96 -12.62 -15.03
N ALA A 231 -11.66 -12.41 -14.78
CA ALA A 231 -11.12 -12.32 -13.43
C ALA A 231 -11.74 -11.14 -12.65
N GLN A 232 -11.93 -9.99 -13.30
CA GLN A 232 -12.58 -8.83 -12.69
C GLN A 232 -14.04 -9.10 -12.30
N ARG A 233 -14.83 -9.76 -13.16
CA ARG A 233 -16.20 -10.17 -12.85
C ARG A 233 -16.25 -11.12 -11.65
N ILE A 234 -15.34 -12.09 -11.59
CA ILE A 234 -15.24 -13.05 -10.48
C ILE A 234 -14.87 -12.31 -9.18
N ASN A 235 -13.84 -11.45 -9.20
CA ASN A 235 -13.47 -10.66 -8.02
C ASN A 235 -14.61 -9.75 -7.57
N HIS A 236 -15.35 -9.15 -8.49
CA HIS A 236 -16.49 -8.30 -8.15
C HIS A 236 -17.56 -9.08 -7.37
N ARG A 237 -17.95 -10.27 -7.84
CA ARG A 237 -18.89 -11.15 -7.12
C ARG A 237 -18.35 -11.56 -5.76
N ARG A 238 -17.07 -11.94 -5.68
CA ARG A 238 -16.41 -12.31 -4.42
C ARG A 238 -16.36 -11.14 -3.43
N TYR A 239 -16.10 -9.93 -3.92
CA TYR A 239 -16.11 -8.70 -3.13
C TYR A 239 -17.53 -8.41 -2.61
N GLN A 240 -18.57 -8.54 -3.44
CA GLN A 240 -19.95 -8.38 -3.01
C GLN A 240 -20.32 -9.37 -1.89
N ASN A 241 -19.88 -10.63 -1.99
CA ASN A 241 -20.09 -11.61 -0.93
C ASN A 241 -19.40 -11.20 0.38
N ALA A 242 -18.16 -10.69 0.31
CA ALA A 242 -17.44 -10.17 1.47
C ALA A 242 -18.17 -8.96 2.10
N VAL A 243 -18.67 -8.04 1.28
CA VAL A 243 -19.46 -6.88 1.73
C VAL A 243 -20.75 -7.33 2.41
N SER A 244 -21.46 -8.30 1.85
CA SER A 244 -22.67 -8.87 2.46
C SER A 244 -22.37 -9.51 3.82
N ALA A 245 -21.26 -10.22 3.96
CA ALA A 245 -20.81 -10.75 5.24
C ALA A 245 -20.49 -9.62 6.25
N PHE A 246 -19.89 -8.52 5.80
CA PHE A 246 -19.64 -7.37 6.66
C PHE A 246 -20.90 -6.69 7.17
N LYS A 247 -21.98 -6.63 6.37
CA LYS A 247 -23.27 -6.09 6.80
C LYS A 247 -23.88 -6.86 7.98
N LEU A 248 -23.64 -8.17 8.03
CA LEU A 248 -24.10 -9.03 9.13
C LEU A 248 -23.18 -8.93 10.35
N LYS A 249 -21.87 -8.75 10.12
CA LYS A 249 -20.83 -8.76 11.16
C LYS A 249 -20.69 -7.43 11.91
N TYR A 250 -20.93 -6.30 11.24
CA TYR A 250 -20.63 -4.97 11.76
C TYR A 250 -21.87 -4.08 11.85
N PRO A 251 -21.94 -3.16 12.83
CA PRO A 251 -23.02 -2.19 12.89
C PRO A 251 -23.03 -1.32 11.63
N ASN A 252 -24.22 -0.86 11.25
CA ASN A 252 -24.35 0.02 10.10
C ASN A 252 -23.62 1.36 10.37
N ARG A 253 -22.62 1.68 9.54
CA ARG A 253 -21.90 2.96 9.58
C ARG A 253 -22.07 3.69 8.25
N PRO A 254 -23.04 4.61 8.11
CA PRO A 254 -23.38 5.23 6.83
C PRO A 254 -22.21 5.95 6.14
N LYS A 255 -21.23 6.44 6.92
CA LYS A 255 -20.02 7.10 6.41
C LYS A 255 -19.07 6.11 5.70
N CYS A 256 -19.11 4.83 6.05
CA CYS A 256 -18.38 3.74 5.41
C CYS A 256 -19.20 3.17 4.24
N LYS A 257 -19.17 3.85 3.09
CA LYS A 257 -19.89 3.40 1.89
C LYS A 257 -19.40 2.03 1.42
N MET A 258 -20.30 1.06 1.40
CA MET A 258 -20.01 -0.34 1.05
C MET A 258 -20.08 -0.63 -0.46
N MET A 259 -20.89 0.13 -1.20
CA MET A 259 -21.03 0.08 -2.65
C MET A 259 -21.22 1.50 -3.21
N TYR A 260 -20.89 1.69 -4.48
CA TYR A 260 -21.52 2.74 -5.28
C TYR A 260 -22.99 2.34 -5.48
N GLY A 261 -23.91 3.25 -5.18
CA GLY A 261 -25.12 3.34 -6.01
C GLY A 261 -24.67 3.83 -7.38
N CYS A 262 -25.29 3.28 -8.42
CA CYS A 262 -25.16 3.75 -9.80
C CYS A 262 -25.24 5.28 -9.88
#